data_AF-A0A7G6WVZ7-F1
#
_entry.id   AF-A0A7G6WVZ7-F1
#
_cell.length_a   1.000
_cell.length_b   1.000
_cell.length_c   1.000
_cell.angle_alpha   90.00
_cell.angle_beta   90.00
_cell.angle_gamma   90.00
#
_symmetry.space_group_name_H-M   'P 1'
#
loop_
_entity.id
_entity.type
_entity.pdbx_description
1 polymer ?
#
loop_
_entity_poly.entity_id
_entity_poly.type
_entity_poly.pdbx_seq_one_letter_code
_entity_poly.pdbx_strand_id
1 'polypeptide(L)'
;MSGAVGQDHRERTVVRLHPDTKQRAGYWAQRHGHSSVNEYIVEAVEEKIQRESRDYDLPTLEIARVNQLADEVKALSVNAANLERVITQGFDSLIGLTRGDNYLLDVEDGEL
;
A
#
# COMPACT_ATOMS: atom_id res chain seq x y z
N MET A 1 11.34 52.73 -1.71
CA MET A 1 10.43 51.65 -2.13
C MET A 1 10.26 50.72 -0.94
N SER A 2 9.13 50.80 -0.25
CA SER A 2 8.84 50.06 0.98
C SER A 2 8.11 48.78 0.62
N GLY A 3 8.74 47.62 0.83
CA GLY A 3 8.14 46.31 0.56
C GLY A 3 7.09 45.99 1.62
N ALA A 4 5.87 45.71 1.19
CA ALA A 4 4.80 45.25 2.05
C ALA A 4 5.16 43.88 2.63
N VAL A 5 5.40 43.84 3.93
CA VAL A 5 5.43 42.60 4.72
C VAL A 5 4.00 42.05 4.67
N GLY A 6 3.81 40.90 4.02
CA GLY A 6 2.53 40.21 3.99
C GLY A 6 2.05 39.98 5.43
N GLN A 7 0.86 40.49 5.75
CA GLN A 7 0.27 40.33 7.06
C GLN A 7 -0.08 38.84 7.28
N ASP A 8 0.56 38.20 8.26
CA ASP A 8 0.21 36.88 8.76
C ASP A 8 -1.16 36.97 9.45
N HIS A 9 -2.24 36.67 8.72
CA HIS A 9 -3.61 36.74 9.21
C HIS A 9 -3.93 35.50 10.06
N ARG A 10 -3.38 35.45 11.28
CA ARG A 10 -3.76 34.40 12.24
C ARG A 10 -5.06 34.76 12.93
N GLU A 11 -6.07 33.92 12.76
CA GLU A 11 -7.32 34.05 13.50
C GLU A 11 -7.23 33.32 14.85
N ARG A 12 -7.67 34.01 15.91
CA ARG A 12 -7.67 33.44 17.27
C ARG A 12 -9.01 32.79 17.56
N THR A 13 -8.97 31.49 17.85
CA THR A 13 -10.13 30.71 18.29
C THR A 13 -9.97 30.28 19.75
N VAL A 14 -11.06 30.33 20.52
CA VAL A 14 -11.11 29.83 21.90
C VAL A 14 -11.90 28.52 21.92
N VAL A 15 -11.24 27.44 22.34
CA VAL A 15 -11.82 26.09 22.35
C VAL A 15 -11.97 25.59 23.79
N ARG A 16 -13.08 24.89 24.07
CA ARG A 16 -13.29 24.20 25.35
C ARG A 16 -12.89 22.74 25.20
N LEU A 17 -11.96 22.29 26.02
CA LEU A 17 -11.50 20.90 26.06
C LEU A 17 -11.85 20.28 27.41
N HIS A 18 -12.13 18.98 27.41
CA HIS A 18 -12.21 18.21 28.65
C HIS A 18 -10.86 18.30 29.40
N PRO A 19 -10.84 18.37 30.74
CA PRO A 19 -9.60 18.49 31.52
C PRO A 19 -8.54 17.45 31.14
N ASP A 20 -8.94 16.19 31.03
CA ASP A 20 -8.04 15.08 30.67
C ASP A 20 -7.49 15.22 29.25
N THR A 21 -8.31 15.68 28.30
CA THR A 21 -7.88 15.92 26.93
C THR A 21 -6.85 17.04 26.87
N LYS A 22 -7.06 18.12 27.65
CA LYS A 22 -6.09 19.21 27.76
C LYS A 22 -4.76 18.73 28.35
N GLN A 23 -4.79 17.88 29.38
CA GLN A 23 -3.59 17.30 29.98
C GLN A 23 -2.84 16.39 28.98
N ARG A 24 -3.57 15.53 28.26
CA ARG A 24 -2.99 14.65 27.23
C ARG A 24 -2.41 15.44 26.07
N ALA A 25 -3.10 16.50 25.62
CA ALA A 25 -2.58 17.40 24.59
C ALA A 25 -1.27 18.06 25.02
N GLY A 26 -1.17 18.49 26.28
CA GLY A 26 0.09 19.02 26.83
C GLY A 26 1.22 18.00 26.85
N TYR A 27 0.94 16.77 27.28
CA TYR A 27 1.90 15.67 27.27
C TYR A 27 2.43 15.37 25.85
N TRP A 28 1.54 15.25 24.88
CA TRP A 28 1.92 14.97 23.50
C TRP A 28 2.59 16.14 22.81
N ALA A 29 2.18 17.38 23.12
CA ALA A 29 2.84 18.58 22.63
C ALA A 29 4.33 18.61 23.03
N GLN A 30 4.62 18.32 24.29
CA GLN A 30 5.99 18.25 24.79
C GLN A 30 6.78 17.10 24.15
N ARG A 31 6.15 15.94 23.97
CA ARG A 31 6.80 14.77 23.38
C ARG A 31 7.15 14.95 21.91
N HIS A 32 6.34 15.69 21.15
CA HIS A 32 6.59 16.00 19.74
C HIS A 32 7.44 17.26 19.53
N GLY A 33 7.81 17.97 20.62
CA GLY A 33 8.70 19.13 20.55
C GLY A 33 8.00 20.44 20.18
N HIS A 34 6.67 20.54 20.31
CA HIS A 34 5.95 21.79 20.10
C HIS A 34 6.27 22.81 21.19
N SER A 35 6.31 24.09 20.81
CA SER A 35 6.58 25.17 21.75
C SER A 35 5.38 25.47 22.65
N SER A 36 4.17 25.12 22.21
CA SER A 36 2.95 25.28 23.00
C SER A 36 1.91 24.20 22.70
N VAL A 37 0.98 24.01 23.65
CA VAL A 37 -0.18 23.12 23.46
C VAL A 37 -1.09 23.62 22.33
N ASN A 38 -1.11 24.93 22.07
CA ASN A 38 -1.91 25.51 21.00
C ASN A 38 -1.40 25.10 19.62
N GLU A 39 -0.08 25.03 19.40
CA GLU A 39 0.50 24.56 18.14
C GLU A 39 0.10 23.11 17.87
N TYR A 40 0.20 22.25 18.89
CA TYR A 40 -0.24 20.87 18.79
C TYR A 40 -1.75 20.74 18.50
N ILE A 41 -2.58 21.61 19.08
CA ILE A 41 -4.03 21.64 18.81
C ILE A 41 -4.30 22.09 17.36
N VAL A 42 -3.57 23.08 16.84
CA VAL A 42 -3.72 23.54 15.46
C VAL A 42 -3.36 22.44 14.47
N GLU A 43 -2.21 21.80 14.65
CA GLU A 43 -1.77 20.67 13.80
C GLU A 43 -2.78 19.50 13.85
N ALA A 44 -3.27 19.15 15.04
CA ALA A 44 -4.27 18.09 15.16
C ALA A 44 -5.59 18.44 14.45
N VAL A 45 -5.98 19.72 14.41
CA VAL A 45 -7.16 20.18 13.66
C VAL A 45 -6.90 20.11 12.16
N GLU A 46 -5.74 20.55 11.69
CA GLU A 46 -5.35 20.46 10.28
C GLU A 46 -5.31 19.00 9.80
N GLU A 47 -4.69 18.11 10.57
CA GLU A 47 -4.66 16.68 10.29
C GLU A 47 -6.08 16.09 10.22
N LYS A 48 -6.96 16.50 11.15
CA LYS A 48 -8.35 16.05 11.16
C LYS A 48 -9.12 16.53 9.93
N ILE A 49 -8.92 17.78 9.51
CA ILE A 49 -9.50 18.34 8.28
C ILE A 49 -9.00 17.57 7.06
N GLN A 50 -7.70 17.28 6.97
CA GLN A 50 -7.10 16.53 5.87
C GLN A 50 -7.65 15.09 5.77
N ARG A 51 -7.83 14.42 6.92
CA ARG A 51 -8.46 13.08 6.94
C ARG A 51 -9.92 13.12 6.47
N GLU A 52 -10.65 14.18 6.78
CA GLU A 52 -12.05 14.35 6.39
C GLU A 52 -12.24 14.81 4.95
N SER A 53 -11.31 15.61 4.40
CA SER A 53 -11.33 16.02 3.00
C SER A 53 -11.07 14.86 2.03
N ARG A 54 -10.68 13.68 2.55
CA ARG A 54 -10.24 12.49 1.78
C ARG A 54 -9.08 12.79 0.84
N ASP A 55 -8.40 13.92 1.06
CA ASP A 55 -7.20 14.32 0.33
C ASP A 55 -5.99 13.66 1.00
N TYR A 56 -6.00 12.32 0.95
CA TYR A 56 -4.86 11.53 1.34
C TYR A 56 -3.89 11.53 0.17
N ASP A 57 -2.81 12.32 0.29
CA ASP A 57 -1.54 11.90 -0.28
C ASP A 57 -1.18 10.60 0.44
N LEU A 58 -1.58 9.47 -0.13
CA LEU A 58 -1.03 8.17 0.29
C LEU A 58 0.49 8.34 0.22
N PRO A 59 1.22 8.20 1.34
CA PRO A 59 2.65 8.36 1.28
C PRO A 59 3.18 7.33 0.28
N THR A 60 4.20 7.72 -0.49
CA THR A 60 4.72 6.93 -1.60
C THR A 60 5.07 5.49 -1.20
N LEU A 61 5.38 5.27 0.09
CA LEU A 61 5.70 3.98 0.68
C LEU A 61 4.49 3.02 0.73
N GLU A 62 3.31 3.52 1.07
CA GLU A 62 2.08 2.73 1.14
C GLU A 62 1.64 2.31 -0.26
N ILE A 63 1.74 3.20 -1.25
CA ILE A 63 1.50 2.87 -2.67
C ILE A 63 2.51 1.83 -3.14
N ALA A 64 3.81 2.02 -2.84
CA ALA A 64 4.85 1.07 -3.20
C ALA A 64 4.61 -0.31 -2.58
N ARG A 65 4.15 -0.35 -1.32
CA ARG A 65 3.83 -1.60 -0.62
C ARG A 65 2.61 -2.30 -1.22
N VAL A 66 1.58 -1.56 -1.62
CA VAL A 66 0.41 -2.13 -2.31
C VAL A 66 0.79 -2.68 -3.69
N ASN A 67 1.62 -1.95 -4.44
CA ASN A 67 2.12 -2.43 -5.73
C ASN A 67 2.94 -3.71 -5.58
N GLN A 68 3.81 -3.77 -4.57
CA GLN A 68 4.57 -4.99 -4.27
C GLN A 68 3.65 -6.18 -3.97
N LEU A 69 2.60 -5.98 -3.16
CA LEU A 69 1.62 -7.04 -2.88
C LEU A 69 0.89 -7.50 -4.15
N ALA A 70 0.53 -6.58 -5.05
CA ALA A 70 -0.09 -6.91 -6.32
C ALA A 70 0.84 -7.74 -7.22
N ASP A 71 2.12 -7.40 -7.26
CA ASP A 71 3.14 -8.14 -8.00
C ASP A 71 3.35 -9.55 -7.42
N GLU A 72 3.36 -9.70 -6.10
CA GLU A 72 3.46 -11.00 -5.42
C GLU A 72 2.24 -11.90 -5.73
N VAL A 73 1.03 -11.34 -5.70
CA VAL A 73 -0.20 -12.08 -6.07
C VAL A 73 -0.15 -12.52 -7.54
N LYS A 74 0.34 -11.66 -8.43
CA LYS A 74 0.51 -12.00 -9.85
C LYS A 74 1.53 -13.13 -10.03
N ALA A 75 2.65 -13.08 -9.33
CA ALA A 75 3.66 -14.15 -9.36
C ALA A 75 3.08 -15.48 -8.86
N LEU A 76 2.30 -15.45 -7.77
CA LEU A 76 1.62 -16.64 -7.25
C LEU A 76 0.64 -17.24 -8.28
N SER A 77 -0.16 -16.40 -8.94
CA SER A 77 -1.10 -16.84 -9.98
C SER A 77 -0.39 -17.52 -11.15
N VAL A 78 0.73 -16.96 -11.61
CA VAL A 78 1.55 -17.55 -12.68
C VAL A 78 2.13 -18.90 -12.24
N ASN A 79 2.61 -19.00 -11.00
CA ASN A 79 3.15 -20.25 -10.47
C ASN A 79 2.07 -21.34 -10.36
N ALA A 80 0.85 -20.98 -9.95
CA ALA A 80 -0.28 -21.91 -9.92
C ALA A 80 -0.63 -22.43 -11.33
N ALA A 81 -0.70 -21.54 -12.32
CA ALA A 81 -0.97 -21.91 -13.71
C ALA A 81 0.14 -22.80 -14.31
N ASN A 82 1.39 -22.57 -13.94
CA ASN A 82 2.50 -23.43 -14.35
C ASN A 82 2.43 -24.81 -13.68
N LEU A 83 2.08 -24.87 -12.40
CA LEU A 83 1.88 -26.14 -11.68
C LEU A 83 0.75 -26.95 -12.33
N GLU A 84 -0.37 -26.31 -12.66
CA GLU A 84 -1.48 -26.93 -13.37
C GLU A 84 -1.01 -27.55 -14.68
N ARG A 85 -0.28 -26.78 -15.51
CA ARG A 85 0.25 -27.28 -16.78
C ARG A 85 1.16 -28.51 -16.61
N VAL A 86 2.06 -28.48 -15.63
CA VAL A 86 2.97 -29.61 -15.34
C VAL A 86 2.18 -30.83 -14.88
N ILE A 87 1.17 -30.65 -14.05
CA ILE A 87 0.29 -31.73 -13.60
C ILE A 87 -0.44 -32.35 -14.78
N THR A 88 -1.07 -31.54 -15.65
CA THR A 88 -1.76 -32.03 -16.85
C THR A 88 -0.81 -32.80 -17.76
N GLN A 89 0.37 -32.26 -18.06
CA GLN A 89 1.38 -32.92 -18.88
C GLN A 89 1.90 -34.23 -18.25
N GLY A 90 2.06 -34.25 -16.92
CA GLY A 90 2.45 -35.45 -16.18
C GLY A 90 1.38 -36.54 -16.23
N PHE A 91 0.11 -36.16 -16.09
CA PHE A 91 -1.01 -37.09 -16.25
C PHE A 91 -1.16 -37.60 -17.68
N ASP A 92 -1.01 -36.76 -18.69
CA ASP A 92 -1.02 -37.18 -20.09
C ASP A 92 0.08 -38.20 -20.39
N SER A 93 1.29 -37.96 -19.85
CA SER A 93 2.43 -38.89 -19.97
C SER A 93 2.16 -40.23 -19.28
N LEU A 94 1.57 -40.21 -18.07
CA LEU A 94 1.19 -41.44 -17.36
C LEU A 94 0.08 -42.21 -18.10
N ILE A 95 -0.88 -41.51 -18.69
CA ILE A 95 -1.95 -42.12 -19.49
C ILE A 95 -1.37 -42.78 -20.76
N GLY A 96 -0.44 -42.13 -21.48
CA GLY A 96 0.18 -42.77 -22.64
C GLY A 96 1.04 -43.97 -22.28
N LEU A 97 1.79 -43.88 -21.16
CA LEU A 97 2.57 -45.02 -20.65
C LEU A 97 1.70 -46.22 -20.27
N THR A 98 0.52 -45.97 -19.68
CA THR A 98 -0.41 -47.05 -19.28
C THR A 98 -1.26 -47.59 -20.43
N ARG A 99 -1.44 -46.81 -21.51
CA ARG A 99 -2.09 -47.24 -22.75
C ARG A 99 -1.16 -48.02 -23.68
N GLY A 100 0.16 -47.94 -23.44
CA GLY A 100 1.19 -48.58 -24.26
C GLY A 100 1.57 -47.77 -25.50
N ASP A 101 1.21 -46.49 -25.58
CA ASP A 101 1.65 -45.60 -26.66
C ASP A 101 3.13 -45.29 -26.50
N ASN A 102 3.92 -45.76 -27.45
CA ASN A 102 5.36 -45.60 -27.46
C ASN A 102 5.71 -44.20 -27.99
N TYR A 103 5.88 -43.22 -27.09
CA TYR A 103 6.35 -41.87 -27.43
C TYR A 103 7.72 -41.83 -28.15
N LEU A 104 8.42 -42.97 -28.24
CA LEU A 104 9.69 -43.12 -28.95
C LEU A 104 9.53 -43.62 -30.40
N LEU A 105 8.32 -43.89 -30.89
CA LEU A 105 8.08 -44.34 -32.27
C LEU A 105 7.57 -43.26 -33.23
N ASP A 106 7.23 -42.07 -32.76
CA ASP A 106 7.04 -40.89 -33.63
C ASP A 106 8.38 -40.17 -33.90
N VAL A 107 9.46 -40.93 -34.07
CA VAL A 107 10.70 -40.39 -34.67
C VAL A 107 10.44 -40.30 -36.16
N GLU A 108 10.14 -39.09 -36.61
CA GLU A 108 10.37 -38.59 -37.98
C GLU A 108 10.05 -39.62 -39.07
N ASP A 109 8.78 -39.72 -39.47
CA ASP A 109 8.47 -40.22 -40.81
C ASP A 109 8.97 -39.16 -41.79
N GLY A 110 10.23 -39.32 -42.18
CA GLY A 110 10.91 -38.49 -43.16
C GLY A 110 10.24 -38.66 -44.51
N GLU A 111 9.34 -37.75 -44.85
CA GLU A 111 8.96 -37.49 -46.23
C GLU A 111 9.67 -36.24 -46.75
N LEU A 112 10.37 -36.47 -47.87
CA LEU A 112 11.09 -35.52 -48.73
C LEU A 112 10.15 -34.55 -49.44
#